data_AF-A0A938FJP6-F1
#
_entry.id   AF-A0A938FJP6-F1
#
_cell.length_a   1.000
_cell.length_b   1.000
_cell.length_c   1.000
_cell.angle_alpha   90.00
_cell.angle_beta   90.00
_cell.angle_gamma   90.00
#
_symmetry.space_group_name_H-M   'P 1'
#
loop_
_entity.id
_entity.type
_entity.pdbx_description
1 polymer ?
#
loop_
_entity_poly.entity_id
_entity_poly.type
_entity_poly.pdbx_seq_one_letter_code
_entity_poly.pdbx_strand_id
1 'polypeptide(L)'
;MLDHVFTDAIGALREAFEGAFLERQAFEEHFQSDVLLGDLTWETSYGLPGEGSPPRVVAHITLDWPSWSQAMYRRWYLEETLVDLPAIEIEIVFRAQRISSMPDHALVLTVAPATSPTIGNAAMERASLATEISHLIDGMGRTEYALEITYEGLYDLSEETLADGSSTILDDHFGTLGGWIASTLVKLGDLAFSYFPPETPDLQT
;
A
#
# COMPACT_ATOMS: atom_id res chain seq x y z
N MET A 1 4.38 -12.80 22.74
CA MET A 1 4.17 -13.93 21.79
C MET A 1 2.88 -13.72 21.01
N LEU A 2 2.61 -12.46 20.64
CA LEU A 2 1.45 -12.03 19.84
C LEU A 2 1.89 -11.55 18.45
N ASP A 3 3.21 -11.52 18.21
CA ASP A 3 3.82 -10.62 17.23
C ASP A 3 4.10 -11.27 15.88
N HIS A 4 4.17 -12.60 15.77
CA HIS A 4 4.70 -13.24 14.56
C HIS A 4 3.80 -13.04 13.33
N VAL A 5 2.51 -13.41 13.35
CA VAL A 5 1.70 -13.43 12.12
C VAL A 5 1.60 -12.08 11.40
N PHE A 6 1.50 -10.97 12.16
CA PHE A 6 1.47 -9.64 11.56
C PHE A 6 2.85 -9.20 11.08
N THR A 7 3.91 -9.47 11.84
CA THR A 7 5.28 -9.20 11.37
C THR A 7 5.70 -10.08 10.20
N ASP A 8 5.18 -11.30 10.11
CA ASP A 8 5.41 -12.26 9.03
C ASP A 8 4.68 -11.79 7.77
N ALA A 9 3.43 -11.31 7.90
CA ALA A 9 2.73 -10.65 6.79
C ALA A 9 3.49 -9.41 6.28
N ILE A 10 4.00 -8.57 7.18
CA ILE A 10 4.87 -7.43 6.81
C ILE A 10 6.14 -7.93 6.10
N GLY A 11 6.77 -9.01 6.59
CA GLY A 11 7.94 -9.64 5.98
C GLY A 11 7.68 -10.12 4.56
N ALA A 12 6.66 -10.96 4.39
CA ALA A 12 6.22 -11.50 3.10
C ALA A 12 5.90 -10.39 2.09
N LEU A 13 5.24 -9.31 2.55
CA LEU A 13 4.93 -8.16 1.72
C LEU A 13 6.19 -7.40 1.27
N ARG A 14 7.15 -7.19 2.17
CA ARG A 14 8.43 -6.57 1.81
C ARG A 14 9.18 -7.43 0.79
N GLU A 15 9.26 -8.73 1.01
CA GLU A 15 9.91 -9.66 0.07
C GLU A 15 9.23 -9.65 -1.30
N ALA A 16 7.89 -9.59 -1.33
CA ALA A 16 7.14 -9.45 -2.57
C ALA A 16 7.46 -8.14 -3.32
N PHE A 17 7.63 -7.03 -2.60
CA PHE A 17 7.99 -5.74 -3.20
C PHE A 17 9.43 -5.71 -3.71
N GLU A 18 10.36 -6.30 -2.96
CA GLU A 18 11.75 -6.48 -3.40
C GLU A 18 11.81 -7.39 -4.64
N GLY A 19 11.07 -8.50 -4.65
CA GLY A 19 10.94 -9.39 -5.80
C GLY A 19 10.31 -8.74 -7.03
N ALA A 20 9.47 -7.72 -6.83
CA ALA A 20 8.89 -6.89 -7.88
C ALA A 20 9.77 -5.71 -8.32
N PHE A 21 11.00 -5.59 -7.79
CA PHE A 21 11.96 -4.51 -8.06
C PHE A 21 11.44 -3.11 -7.70
N LEU A 22 10.54 -3.01 -6.71
CA LEU A 22 10.09 -1.73 -6.19
C LEU A 22 11.15 -1.12 -5.28
N GLU A 23 11.38 0.19 -5.43
CA GLU A 23 12.30 0.94 -4.57
C GLU A 23 11.51 1.51 -3.39
N ARG A 24 11.89 1.12 -2.18
CA ARG A 24 11.34 1.72 -0.96
C ARG A 24 11.68 3.20 -0.92
N GLN A 25 10.67 4.05 -0.81
CA GLN A 25 10.87 5.49 -0.82
C GLN A 25 11.46 5.96 0.50
N ALA A 26 12.36 6.93 0.43
CA ALA A 26 13.20 7.33 1.53
C ALA A 26 12.49 8.28 2.52
N PHE A 27 11.34 7.88 3.08
CA PHE A 27 10.81 8.42 4.34
C PHE A 27 9.91 7.38 5.03
N GLU A 28 10.31 7.07 6.27
CA GLU A 28 9.61 6.44 7.39
C GLU A 28 8.62 5.33 7.06
N GLU A 29 9.11 4.10 7.18
CA GLU A 29 8.23 2.99 7.54
C GLU A 29 7.79 3.19 9.00
N HIS A 30 6.48 3.21 9.25
CA HIS A 30 5.93 3.38 10.59
C HIS A 30 5.34 2.06 11.07
N PHE A 31 5.67 1.69 12.30
CA PHE A 31 4.94 0.66 13.03
C PHE A 31 4.37 1.31 14.29
N GLN A 32 3.05 1.29 14.39
CA GLN A 32 2.30 1.99 15.43
C GLN A 32 1.46 0.99 16.22
N SER A 33 1.35 1.21 17.52
CA SER A 33 0.39 0.51 18.37
C SER A 33 -0.49 1.56 19.03
N ASP A 34 -1.78 1.51 18.73
CA ASP A 34 -2.75 2.40 19.35
C ASP A 34 -2.95 1.98 20.81
N VAL A 35 -2.62 2.87 21.75
CA VAL A 35 -2.69 2.59 23.19
C VAL A 35 -4.14 2.49 23.70
N LEU A 36 -5.10 3.12 23.02
CA LEU A 36 -6.50 3.17 23.43
C LEU A 36 -7.31 2.03 22.81
N LEU A 37 -7.15 1.80 21.51
CA LEU A 37 -7.88 0.78 20.75
C LEU A 37 -7.14 -0.57 20.74
N GLY A 38 -5.82 -0.56 20.88
CA GLY A 38 -4.98 -1.76 20.83
C GLY A 38 -4.67 -2.22 19.40
N ASP A 39 -5.09 -1.46 18.39
CA ASP A 39 -4.84 -1.76 16.98
C ASP A 39 -3.35 -1.62 16.66
N LEU A 40 -2.86 -2.46 15.75
CA LEU A 40 -1.50 -2.39 15.23
C LEU A 40 -1.55 -1.92 13.78
N THR A 41 -0.80 -0.88 13.46
CA THR A 41 -0.77 -0.28 12.13
C THR A 41 0.67 -0.30 11.62
N TRP A 42 0.84 -0.70 10.37
CA TRP A 42 2.11 -0.62 9.66
C TRP A 42 1.94 0.11 8.34
N GLU A 43 2.78 1.11 8.11
CA GLU A 43 2.71 1.99 6.93
C GLU A 43 4.06 2.04 6.22
N THR A 44 4.02 2.05 4.89
CA THR A 44 5.22 2.17 4.07
C THR A 44 4.92 2.78 2.71
N SER A 45 5.96 3.13 1.96
CA SER A 45 5.82 3.67 0.61
C SER A 45 6.85 3.06 -0.35
N TYR A 46 6.38 2.63 -1.52
CA TYR A 46 7.19 2.02 -2.58
C TYR A 46 6.95 2.70 -3.91
N GLY A 47 8.00 2.88 -4.69
CA GLY A 47 7.96 3.52 -6.01
C GLY A 47 8.74 2.72 -7.05
N LEU A 48 8.68 3.18 -8.29
CA LEU A 48 9.53 2.64 -9.35
C LEU A 48 10.97 3.15 -9.17
N PRO A 49 11.98 2.34 -9.53
CA PRO A 49 13.36 2.74 -9.40
C PRO A 49 13.68 3.96 -10.28
N GLY A 50 14.36 4.95 -9.71
CA GLY A 50 14.83 6.13 -10.46
C GLY A 50 13.79 7.23 -10.72
N GLU A 51 12.64 7.19 -10.07
CA GLU A 51 11.59 8.23 -10.14
C GLU A 51 12.03 9.62 -9.62
N GLY A 52 13.19 9.70 -8.96
CA GLY A 52 13.71 10.92 -8.35
C GLY A 52 13.05 11.20 -6.99
N SER A 53 13.35 12.38 -6.43
CA SER A 53 12.76 12.82 -5.16
C SER A 53 12.13 14.20 -5.34
N PRO A 54 10.84 14.39 -4.98
CA PRO A 54 9.86 13.33 -4.71
C PRO A 54 9.49 12.53 -5.98
N PRO A 55 9.14 11.23 -5.88
CA PRO A 55 8.81 10.38 -7.04
C PRO A 55 7.56 10.89 -7.75
N ARG A 56 7.40 10.66 -9.07
CA ARG A 56 6.17 11.08 -9.76
C ARG A 56 5.02 10.14 -9.45
N VAL A 57 5.29 8.84 -9.39
CA VAL A 57 4.33 7.82 -9.00
C VAL A 57 4.85 7.03 -7.79
N VAL A 58 3.97 6.79 -6.83
CA VAL A 58 4.28 6.08 -5.60
C VAL A 58 3.05 5.29 -5.15
N ALA A 59 3.27 4.16 -4.49
CA ALA A 59 2.23 3.43 -3.78
C ALA A 59 2.48 3.60 -2.27
N HIS A 60 1.47 4.05 -1.55
CA HIS A 60 1.42 4.01 -0.09
C HIS A 60 0.68 2.74 0.31
N ILE A 61 1.20 2.03 1.29
CA ILE A 61 0.63 0.76 1.75
C ILE A 61 0.44 0.84 3.26
N THR A 62 -0.76 0.47 3.69
CA THR A 62 -1.14 0.39 5.10
C THR A 62 -1.65 -1.01 5.38
N LEU A 63 -1.12 -1.61 6.45
CA LEU A 63 -1.65 -2.84 7.04
C LEU A 63 -2.16 -2.51 8.44
N ASP A 64 -3.42 -2.83 8.70
CA ASP A 64 -4.03 -2.69 10.02
C ASP A 64 -4.41 -4.07 10.57
N TRP A 65 -3.97 -4.35 11.79
CA TRP A 65 -4.42 -5.50 12.56
C TRP A 65 -5.32 -5.03 13.70
N PRO A 66 -6.63 -4.97 13.46
CA PRO A 66 -7.55 -4.40 14.43
C PRO A 66 -7.71 -5.30 15.65
N SER A 67 -8.03 -4.69 16.78
CA SER A 67 -8.19 -5.33 18.08
C SER A 67 -9.21 -6.47 18.09
N TRP A 68 -10.26 -6.39 17.26
CA TRP A 68 -11.23 -7.48 17.09
C TRP A 68 -10.57 -8.72 16.45
N SER A 69 -9.73 -8.53 15.44
CA SER A 69 -9.02 -9.60 14.75
C SER A 69 -7.95 -10.19 15.65
N GLN A 70 -7.24 -9.36 16.40
CA GLN A 70 -6.31 -9.81 17.44
C GLN A 70 -7.03 -10.64 18.52
N ALA A 71 -8.24 -10.27 18.92
CA ALA A 71 -9.03 -11.04 19.88
C ALA A 71 -9.46 -12.40 19.31
N MET A 72 -9.86 -12.47 18.03
CA MET A 72 -10.17 -13.72 17.35
C MET A 72 -8.95 -14.63 17.26
N TYR A 73 -7.79 -14.08 16.89
CA TYR A 73 -6.52 -14.82 16.87
C TYR A 73 -6.17 -15.39 18.24
N ARG A 74 -6.25 -14.58 19.32
CA ARG A 74 -6.00 -15.06 20.69
C ARG A 74 -6.96 -16.15 21.13
N ARG A 75 -8.23 -16.03 20.74
CA ARG A 75 -9.24 -17.05 21.03
C ARG A 75 -8.92 -18.36 20.32
N TRP A 76 -8.60 -18.31 19.03
CA TRP A 76 -8.15 -19.49 18.30
C TRP A 76 -6.90 -20.12 18.91
N TYR A 77 -5.89 -19.32 19.26
CA TYR A 77 -4.66 -19.82 19.88
C TYR A 77 -4.90 -20.55 21.23
N LEU A 78 -5.94 -20.17 21.97
CA LEU A 78 -6.27 -20.77 23.26
C LEU A 78 -7.27 -21.94 23.17
N GLU A 79 -8.25 -21.84 22.27
CA GLU A 79 -9.39 -22.75 22.18
C GLU A 79 -9.27 -23.74 21.01
N GLU A 80 -8.34 -23.51 20.07
CA GLU A 80 -8.16 -24.27 18.81
C GLU A 80 -9.45 -24.39 17.98
N THR A 81 -10.37 -23.43 18.13
CA THR A 81 -11.63 -23.39 17.37
C THR A 81 -11.74 -22.10 16.57
N LEU A 82 -11.80 -22.22 15.24
CA LEU A 82 -12.14 -21.12 14.34
C LEU A 82 -13.65 -21.02 14.15
N VAL A 83 -14.24 -19.98 14.73
CA VAL A 83 -15.64 -19.59 14.46
C VAL A 83 -15.68 -18.49 13.40
N ASP A 84 -14.81 -17.48 13.55
CA ASP A 84 -14.60 -16.40 12.60
C ASP A 84 -13.09 -16.30 12.33
N LEU A 85 -12.71 -15.97 11.09
CA LEU A 85 -11.29 -15.82 10.72
C LEU A 85 -10.80 -14.45 11.20
N PRO A 86 -9.64 -14.37 11.89
CA PRO A 86 -8.96 -13.10 12.05
C PRO A 86 -8.49 -12.61 10.67
N ALA A 87 -8.53 -11.30 10.44
CA ALA A 87 -8.08 -10.68 9.19
C ALA A 87 -7.11 -9.52 9.44
N ILE A 88 -6.30 -9.22 8.43
CA ILE A 88 -5.51 -7.99 8.32
C ILE A 88 -6.22 -7.10 7.31
N GLU A 89 -6.50 -5.85 7.68
CA GLU A 89 -7.03 -4.86 6.75
C GLU A 89 -5.85 -4.30 5.94
N ILE A 90 -6.03 -4.21 4.62
CA ILE A 90 -5.01 -3.76 3.69
C ILE A 90 -5.57 -2.57 2.92
N GLU A 91 -4.81 -1.49 2.92
CA GLU A 91 -5.04 -0.34 2.05
C GLU A 91 -3.82 -0.11 1.15
N ILE A 92 -4.09 0.15 -0.13
CA ILE A 92 -3.06 0.60 -1.08
C ILE A 92 -3.56 1.86 -1.78
N VAL A 93 -2.80 2.93 -1.64
CA VAL A 93 -3.05 4.19 -2.33
C VAL A 93 -1.98 4.41 -3.39
N PHE A 94 -2.38 4.34 -4.67
CA PHE A 94 -1.52 4.76 -5.76
C PHE A 94 -1.63 6.26 -5.94
N ARG A 95 -0.51 6.96 -5.84
CA ARG A 95 -0.42 8.41 -5.98
C ARG A 95 0.42 8.80 -7.18
N ALA A 96 -0.12 9.61 -8.08
CA ALA A 96 0.62 10.33 -9.11
C ALA A 96 0.64 11.82 -8.76
N GLN A 97 1.81 12.42 -8.59
CA GLN A 97 1.96 13.76 -8.03
C GLN A 97 2.80 14.68 -8.92
N ARG A 98 2.84 15.98 -8.58
CA ARG A 98 3.60 16.99 -9.31
C ARG A 98 3.08 17.24 -10.72
N ILE A 99 1.80 16.95 -10.95
CA ILE A 99 1.14 17.15 -12.23
C ILE A 99 0.83 18.64 -12.38
N SER A 100 1.15 19.23 -13.53
CA SER A 100 1.03 20.67 -13.79
C SER A 100 -0.32 21.09 -14.37
N SER A 101 -1.20 20.13 -14.67
CA SER A 101 -2.54 20.34 -15.21
C SER A 101 -3.52 19.33 -14.63
N MET A 102 -4.81 19.68 -14.55
CA MET A 102 -5.85 18.76 -14.07
C MET A 102 -5.77 17.40 -14.79
N PRO A 103 -5.58 16.27 -14.07
CA PRO A 103 -5.53 14.95 -14.67
C PRO A 103 -6.91 14.51 -15.19
N ASP A 104 -6.92 13.78 -16.31
CA ASP A 104 -8.15 13.17 -16.85
C ASP A 104 -8.44 11.84 -16.15
N HIS A 105 -9.47 11.82 -15.30
CA HIS A 105 -9.90 10.64 -14.56
C HIS A 105 -10.32 9.49 -15.47
N ALA A 106 -10.87 9.77 -16.66
CA ALA A 106 -11.28 8.71 -17.57
C ALA A 106 -10.07 7.91 -18.06
N LEU A 107 -8.94 8.58 -18.33
CA LEU A 107 -7.68 7.91 -18.71
C LEU A 107 -7.11 7.09 -17.56
N VAL A 108 -7.14 7.62 -16.33
CA VAL A 108 -6.69 6.90 -15.13
C VAL A 108 -7.47 5.59 -14.95
N LEU A 109 -8.79 5.63 -15.09
CA LEU A 109 -9.65 4.47 -14.92
C LEU A 109 -9.41 3.38 -16.00
N THR A 110 -8.70 3.68 -17.09
CA THR A 110 -8.29 2.66 -18.07
C THR A 110 -7.11 1.80 -17.59
N VAL A 111 -6.28 2.34 -16.68
CA VAL A 111 -5.10 1.66 -16.16
C VAL A 111 -5.28 1.14 -14.74
N ALA A 112 -6.21 1.72 -13.98
CA ALA A 112 -6.63 1.23 -12.68
C ALA A 112 -7.77 0.21 -12.86
N PRO A 113 -7.60 -1.09 -12.58
CA PRO A 113 -8.72 -2.03 -12.58
C PRO A 113 -9.70 -1.76 -11.42
N ALA A 114 -10.90 -2.33 -11.48
CA ALA A 114 -11.87 -2.19 -10.39
C ALA A 114 -11.49 -3.02 -9.15
N THR A 115 -10.74 -4.10 -9.36
CA THR A 115 -10.27 -5.00 -8.30
C THR A 115 -8.82 -5.38 -8.52
N SER A 116 -8.10 -5.70 -7.44
CA SER A 116 -6.79 -6.33 -7.51
C SER A 116 -6.91 -7.81 -7.96
N PRO A 117 -5.79 -8.51 -8.23
CA PRO A 117 -5.75 -9.96 -8.13
C PRO A 117 -6.15 -10.42 -6.73
N THR A 118 -6.55 -11.68 -6.61
CA THR A 118 -6.86 -12.29 -5.31
C THR A 118 -5.61 -12.43 -4.45
N ILE A 119 -5.73 -12.07 -3.18
CA ILE A 119 -4.72 -12.21 -2.13
C ILE A 119 -5.35 -13.12 -1.08
N GLY A 120 -4.93 -14.39 -1.04
CA GLY A 120 -5.70 -15.43 -0.39
C GLY A 120 -7.04 -15.65 -1.11
N ASN A 121 -8.15 -15.45 -0.38
CA ASN A 121 -9.50 -15.78 -0.88
C ASN A 121 -10.29 -14.57 -1.40
N ALA A 122 -9.77 -13.35 -1.24
CA ALA A 122 -10.45 -12.11 -1.62
C ALA A 122 -9.55 -11.21 -2.48
N ALA A 123 -10.17 -10.33 -3.25
CA ALA A 123 -9.48 -9.25 -3.95
C ALA A 123 -9.75 -7.93 -3.24
N MET A 124 -8.83 -6.97 -3.37
CA MET A 124 -9.06 -5.60 -2.97
C MET A 124 -9.97 -4.90 -3.98
N GLU A 125 -10.82 -4.00 -3.51
CA GLU A 125 -11.72 -3.21 -4.33
C GLU A 125 -11.21 -1.77 -4.44
N ARG A 126 -11.35 -1.18 -5.64
CA ARG A 126 -11.05 0.25 -5.82
C ARG A 126 -12.13 1.09 -5.15
N ALA A 127 -11.84 1.56 -3.95
CA ALA A 127 -12.75 2.35 -3.13
C ALA A 127 -12.95 3.77 -3.67
N SER A 128 -11.87 4.43 -4.12
CA SER A 128 -11.95 5.83 -4.55
C SER A 128 -10.94 6.24 -5.63
N LEU A 129 -11.25 7.36 -6.28
CA LEU A 129 -10.35 8.12 -7.16
C LEU A 129 -10.50 9.60 -6.80
N ALA A 130 -9.42 10.23 -6.34
CA ALA A 130 -9.40 11.61 -5.90
C ALA A 130 -8.33 12.43 -6.60
N THR A 131 -8.51 13.75 -6.62
CA THR A 131 -7.48 14.71 -7.04
C THR A 131 -7.33 15.78 -5.99
N GLU A 132 -6.13 15.84 -5.42
CA GLU A 132 -5.65 16.93 -4.58
C GLU A 132 -5.19 18.08 -5.47
N ILE A 133 -5.54 19.31 -5.09
CA ILE A 133 -5.17 20.53 -5.80
C ILE A 133 -4.43 21.44 -4.83
N SER A 134 -3.17 21.70 -5.13
CA SER A 134 -2.26 22.50 -4.32
C SER A 134 -1.90 23.80 -5.03
N HIS A 135 -2.30 24.94 -4.46
CA HIS A 135 -1.89 26.25 -4.93
C HIS A 135 -0.59 26.66 -4.23
N LEU A 136 0.52 26.65 -4.96
CA LEU A 136 1.84 26.92 -4.39
C LEU A 136 1.99 28.41 -4.08
N ILE A 137 2.44 28.71 -2.87
CA ILE A 137 2.79 30.07 -2.43
C ILE A 137 4.27 30.32 -2.75
N ASP A 138 4.61 30.33 -4.04
CA ASP A 138 5.98 30.47 -4.53
C ASP A 138 6.23 31.78 -5.32
N GLY A 139 5.24 32.68 -5.32
CA GLY A 139 5.27 33.94 -6.09
C GLY A 139 5.06 33.76 -7.59
N MET A 140 5.02 32.53 -8.11
CA MET A 140 4.73 32.22 -9.51
C MET A 140 3.27 31.80 -9.73
N GLY A 141 2.51 31.55 -8.66
CA GLY A 141 1.10 31.18 -8.73
C GLY A 141 0.88 29.82 -9.37
N ARG A 142 1.85 28.90 -9.22
CA ARG A 142 1.72 27.55 -9.75
C ARG A 142 0.62 26.78 -9.02
N THR A 143 -0.11 25.99 -9.78
CA THR A 143 -1.06 25.01 -9.24
C THR A 143 -0.54 23.62 -9.58
N GLU A 144 -0.39 22.80 -8.56
CA GLU A 144 0.02 21.41 -8.66
C GLU A 144 -1.18 20.50 -8.37
N TYR A 145 -1.24 19.38 -9.07
CA TYR A 145 -2.24 18.35 -8.88
C TYR A 145 -1.55 17.05 -8.47
N ALA A 146 -2.20 16.34 -7.55
CA ALA A 146 -1.89 14.96 -7.26
C ALA A 146 -3.16 14.13 -7.36
N LEU A 147 -3.04 12.93 -7.89
CA LEU A 147 -4.11 11.99 -8.14
C LEU A 147 -3.90 10.79 -7.22
N GLU A 148 -4.96 10.33 -6.57
CA GLU A 148 -4.92 9.18 -5.67
C GLU A 148 -5.97 8.16 -6.04
N ILE A 149 -5.57 6.88 -6.13
CA ILE A 149 -6.46 5.74 -6.31
C ILE A 149 -6.33 4.85 -5.08
N THR A 150 -7.40 4.74 -4.30
CA THR A 150 -7.42 3.91 -3.09
C THR A 150 -8.02 2.53 -3.41
N TYR A 151 -7.33 1.48 -2.98
CA TYR A 151 -7.83 0.12 -2.91
C TYR A 151 -7.88 -0.34 -1.46
N GLU A 152 -8.97 -0.98 -1.08
CA GLU A 152 -9.20 -1.52 0.27
C GLU A 152 -9.52 -3.01 0.17
N GLY A 153 -9.08 -3.79 1.15
CA GLY A 153 -9.41 -5.20 1.23
C GLY A 153 -9.10 -5.82 2.59
N LEU A 154 -9.59 -7.04 2.79
CA LEU A 154 -9.30 -7.86 3.96
C LEU A 154 -8.50 -9.08 3.53
N TYR A 155 -7.44 -9.38 4.26
CA TYR A 155 -6.71 -10.63 4.15
C TYR A 155 -7.06 -11.54 5.32
N ASP A 156 -7.91 -12.53 5.06
CA ASP A 156 -8.30 -13.53 6.04
C ASP A 156 -7.12 -14.46 6.36
N LEU A 157 -6.78 -14.55 7.64
CA LEU A 157 -5.76 -15.46 8.16
C LEU A 157 -6.38 -16.85 8.33
N SER A 158 -6.12 -17.72 7.36
CA SER A 158 -6.56 -19.11 7.42
C SER A 158 -5.85 -19.89 8.54
N GLU A 159 -6.42 -21.02 8.98
CA GLU A 159 -5.80 -21.86 10.00
C GLU A 159 -4.36 -22.27 9.66
N GLU A 160 -4.08 -22.54 8.38
CA GLU A 160 -2.75 -22.90 7.91
C GLU A 160 -1.76 -21.73 8.04
N THR A 161 -2.22 -20.51 7.79
CA THR A 161 -1.46 -19.27 8.01
C THR A 161 -1.23 -18.99 9.49
N LEU A 162 -2.13 -19.43 10.36
CA LEU A 162 -2.04 -19.22 11.81
C LEU A 162 -1.20 -20.29 12.53
N ALA A 163 -1.22 -21.54 12.04
CA ALA A 163 -0.60 -22.70 12.69
C ALA A 163 0.91 -22.81 12.47
N ASP A 164 1.42 -22.25 11.36
CA ASP A 164 2.83 -22.32 11.02
C ASP A 164 3.33 -20.96 10.50
N GLY A 165 4.05 -20.23 11.36
CA GLY A 165 4.73 -18.98 10.98
C GLY A 165 5.88 -19.16 9.97
N SER A 166 6.15 -20.39 9.51
CA SER A 166 7.07 -20.69 8.40
C SER A 166 6.37 -21.10 7.10
N SER A 167 5.03 -20.99 7.06
CA SER A 167 4.24 -21.31 5.87
C SER A 167 4.51 -20.33 4.73
N THR A 168 4.86 -20.85 3.55
CA THR A 168 5.11 -20.07 2.32
C THR A 168 3.84 -19.45 1.73
N ILE A 169 2.69 -19.67 2.35
CA ILE A 169 1.38 -19.20 1.87
C ILE A 169 1.30 -17.68 1.87
N LEU A 170 1.85 -17.03 2.91
CA LEU A 170 1.91 -15.56 2.96
C LEU A 170 2.73 -15.02 1.80
N ASP A 171 3.89 -15.63 1.53
CA ASP A 171 4.78 -15.25 0.44
C ASP A 171 4.11 -15.40 -0.93
N ASP A 172 3.40 -16.51 -1.15
CA ASP A 172 2.68 -16.76 -2.40
C ASP A 172 1.55 -15.75 -2.63
N HIS A 173 0.75 -15.48 -1.59
CA HIS A 173 -0.37 -14.54 -1.66
C HIS A 173 0.12 -13.09 -1.86
N PHE A 174 1.10 -12.63 -1.07
CA PHE A 174 1.64 -11.28 -1.18
C PHE A 174 2.55 -11.10 -2.40
N GLY A 175 3.20 -12.15 -2.90
CA GLY A 175 3.97 -12.13 -4.15
C GLY A 175 3.13 -11.66 -5.35
N THR A 176 1.88 -12.11 -5.42
CA THR A 176 0.92 -11.66 -6.44
C THR A 176 0.62 -10.16 -6.33
N LEU A 177 0.50 -9.66 -5.10
CA LEU A 177 0.24 -8.25 -4.82
C LEU A 177 1.42 -7.36 -5.26
N GLY A 178 2.67 -7.76 -4.96
CA GLY A 178 3.86 -7.01 -5.37
C GLY A 178 3.95 -6.80 -6.89
N GLY A 179 3.73 -7.86 -7.67
CA GLY A 179 3.70 -7.77 -9.14
C GLY A 179 2.58 -6.87 -9.67
N TRP A 180 1.41 -6.89 -9.03
CA TRP A 180 0.29 -6.03 -9.42
C TRP A 180 0.53 -4.56 -9.09
N ILE A 181 1.09 -4.23 -7.92
CA ILE A 181 1.46 -2.86 -7.54
C ILE A 181 2.48 -2.32 -8.54
N ALA A 182 3.54 -3.08 -8.85
CA ALA A 182 4.54 -2.67 -9.82
C ALA A 182 3.93 -2.43 -11.21
N SER A 183 3.09 -3.36 -11.70
CA SER A 183 2.39 -3.19 -12.97
C SER A 183 1.49 -1.95 -12.99
N THR A 184 0.81 -1.66 -11.90
CA THR A 184 -0.09 -0.51 -11.79
C THR A 184 0.69 0.80 -11.76
N LEU A 185 1.81 0.86 -11.02
CA LEU A 185 2.72 2.01 -11.01
C LEU A 185 3.31 2.29 -12.39
N VAL A 186 3.75 1.26 -13.12
CA VAL A 186 4.24 1.41 -14.51
C VAL A 186 3.16 2.00 -15.40
N LYS A 187 1.96 1.42 -15.40
CA LYS A 187 0.85 1.92 -16.24
C LYS A 187 0.44 3.34 -15.87
N LEU A 188 0.49 3.69 -14.59
CA LEU A 188 0.20 5.05 -14.12
C LEU A 188 1.28 6.04 -14.56
N GLY A 189 2.56 5.65 -14.46
CA GLY A 189 3.70 6.43 -14.93
C GLY A 189 3.74 6.62 -16.45
N ASP A 190 3.23 5.64 -17.20
CA ASP A 190 3.09 5.69 -18.66
C ASP A 190 1.96 6.62 -19.14
N LEU A 191 1.07 7.06 -18.25
CA LEU A 191 0.08 8.07 -18.62
C LEU A 191 0.81 9.38 -18.95
N ALA A 192 0.44 9.98 -20.09
CA ALA A 192 1.06 11.19 -20.62
C ALA A 192 0.67 12.47 -19.86
N PHE A 193 0.82 12.47 -18.54
CA PHE A 193 0.66 13.66 -17.71
C PHE A 193 1.81 14.64 -17.92
N SER A 194 1.49 15.93 -17.76
CA SER A 194 2.51 16.97 -17.72
C SER A 194 2.95 17.16 -16.27
N TYR A 195 4.25 17.06 -16.02
CA TYR A 195 4.81 17.17 -14.66
C TYR A 195 5.66 18.42 -14.52
N PHE A 196 5.74 18.97 -13.30
CA PHE A 196 6.77 19.93 -12.97
C PHE A 196 8.17 19.26 -12.94
N PRO A 197 9.25 20.01 -13.26
CA PRO A 197 10.62 19.50 -13.16
C PRO A 197 10.91 18.96 -11.75
N PRO A 198 11.73 17.90 -11.57
CA PRO A 198 12.17 17.41 -10.26
C PRO A 198 12.58 18.53 -9.31
N GLU A 199 12.33 18.37 -8.02
CA GLU A 199 12.93 19.27 -7.04
C GLU A 199 14.43 19.03 -7.06
N THR A 200 15.20 20.09 -7.32
CA THR A 200 16.64 20.03 -7.11
C THR A 200 16.84 19.87 -5.61
N PRO A 201 17.61 18.86 -5.13
CA PRO A 201 17.96 18.83 -3.72
C PRO A 201 18.65 20.15 -3.39
N ASP A 202 18.11 20.88 -2.41
CA ASP A 202 18.73 22.10 -1.92
C ASP A 202 20.19 21.77 -1.62
N LEU A 203 21.11 22.38 -2.37
CA LEU A 203 22.51 22.43 -2.00
C LEU A 203 22.54 23.21 -0.68
N GLN A 204 22.51 22.49 0.44
CA GLN A 204 22.80 23.05 1.75
C GLN A 204 24.23 23.60 1.70
N THR A 205 24.35 24.89 1.40
CA THR A 205 25.55 25.70 1.61
C THR A 205 25.61 26.19 3.05
#